data_AF-A0A3D5KBN2-F1
#
_entry.id   AF-A0A3D5KBN2-F1
#
_cell.length_a   1.000
_cell.length_b   1.000
_cell.length_c   1.000
_cell.angle_alpha   90.00
_cell.angle_beta   90.00
_cell.angle_gamma   90.00
#
_symmetry.space_group_name_H-M   'P 1'
#
loop_
_entity.id
_entity.type
_entity.pdbx_description
1 polymer ?
#
loop_
_entity_poly.entity_id
_entity_poly.type
_entity_poly.pdbx_seq_one_letter_code
_entity_poly.pdbx_strand_id
1 'polypeptide(L)'
;NSSLRLVAHWCMMLISYKVFEDIVSIVGKLDYMQVEISSKFIREKMTDMWGERPTLIHAIPKNIRTMRDINVLEPVKHGVYKVKKHKVDDERAIILIVATLIHLKDKLYLSLDELINDSIMFPFDYDVNIGVLEEANMFSFDRFGGELAISLKEEF
;
A
#
# COMPACT_ATOMS: atom_id res chain seq x y z
N ASN A 1 13.53 -9.37 -12.03
CA ASN A 1 13.68 -8.35 -10.98
C ASN A 1 12.87 -8.78 -9.76
N SER A 2 13.48 -8.91 -8.58
CA SER A 2 12.80 -9.40 -7.36
C SER A 2 11.85 -8.36 -6.76
N SER A 3 12.21 -7.08 -6.83
CA SER A 3 11.39 -5.95 -6.34
C SER A 3 10.07 -5.84 -7.09
N LEU A 4 10.09 -5.86 -8.43
CA LEU A 4 8.89 -5.80 -9.26
C LEU A 4 7.88 -6.91 -8.94
N ARG A 5 8.36 -8.15 -8.68
CA ARG A 5 7.47 -9.27 -8.34
C ARG A 5 6.77 -9.06 -7.01
N LEU A 6 7.48 -8.56 -6.01
CA LEU A 6 6.92 -8.26 -4.70
C LEU A 6 5.89 -7.13 -4.78
N VAL A 7 6.24 -6.04 -5.48
CA VAL A 7 5.33 -4.90 -5.71
C VAL A 7 4.08 -5.34 -6.45
N ALA A 8 4.21 -6.13 -7.52
CA ALA A 8 3.07 -6.62 -8.27
C ALA A 8 2.14 -7.52 -7.45
N HIS A 9 2.71 -8.40 -6.63
CA HIS A 9 1.93 -9.22 -5.72
C HIS A 9 1.21 -8.38 -4.66
N TRP A 10 1.89 -7.38 -4.09
CA TRP A 10 1.30 -6.45 -3.12
C TRP A 10 0.12 -5.68 -3.73
N CYS A 11 0.32 -5.05 -4.87
CA CYS A 11 -0.70 -4.28 -5.57
C CYS A 11 -1.92 -5.14 -5.92
N MET A 12 -1.69 -6.35 -6.44
CA MET A 12 -2.77 -7.31 -6.73
C MET A 12 -3.60 -7.62 -5.48
N MET A 13 -2.94 -7.88 -4.33
CA MET A 13 -3.66 -8.20 -3.09
C MET A 13 -4.46 -7.01 -2.56
N LEU A 14 -3.91 -5.80 -2.64
CA LEU A 14 -4.62 -4.59 -2.23
C LEU A 14 -5.90 -4.39 -3.06
N ILE A 15 -5.81 -4.51 -4.38
CA ILE A 15 -6.94 -4.31 -5.30
C ILE A 15 -7.98 -5.43 -5.13
N SER A 16 -7.54 -6.68 -4.96
CA SER A 16 -8.44 -7.84 -5.01
C SER A 16 -9.11 -8.16 -3.67
N TYR A 17 -8.51 -7.76 -2.54
CA TYR A 17 -8.94 -8.22 -1.22
C TYR A 17 -9.10 -7.07 -0.21
N LYS A 18 -10.33 -6.58 -0.07
CA LYS A 18 -10.65 -5.45 0.82
C LYS A 18 -10.22 -5.63 2.28
N VAL A 19 -10.36 -6.84 2.84
CA VAL A 19 -9.90 -7.14 4.21
C VAL A 19 -8.37 -7.02 4.33
N PHE A 20 -7.62 -7.37 3.28
CA PHE A 20 -6.17 -7.21 3.27
C PHE A 20 -5.79 -5.74 3.19
N GLU A 21 -6.42 -4.98 2.29
CA GLU A 21 -6.26 -3.53 2.15
C GLU A 21 -6.46 -2.79 3.49
N ASP A 22 -7.54 -3.08 4.22
CA ASP A 22 -7.83 -2.43 5.48
C ASP A 22 -6.81 -2.77 6.58
N ILE A 23 -6.34 -4.03 6.63
CA ILE A 23 -5.27 -4.44 7.54
C ILE A 23 -3.97 -3.70 7.21
N VAL A 24 -3.60 -3.64 5.93
CA VAL A 24 -2.42 -2.90 5.46
C VAL A 24 -2.53 -1.42 5.82
N SER A 25 -3.70 -0.80 5.63
CA SER A 25 -3.95 0.59 5.99
C SER A 25 -3.71 0.86 7.48
N ILE A 26 -4.16 -0.05 8.36
CA ILE A 26 -3.89 0.05 9.81
C ILE A 26 -2.38 -0.06 10.07
N VAL A 27 -1.73 -1.08 9.51
CA VAL A 27 -0.29 -1.33 9.73
C VAL A 27 0.56 -0.15 9.23
N GLY A 28 0.28 0.36 8.04
CA GLY A 28 0.98 1.49 7.46
C GLY A 28 0.86 2.76 8.30
N LYS A 29 -0.34 3.06 8.82
CA LYS A 29 -0.55 4.19 9.73
C LYS A 29 0.23 4.03 11.03
N LEU A 30 0.25 2.81 11.60
CA LEU A 30 1.03 2.54 12.81
C LEU A 30 2.53 2.71 12.57
N ASP A 31 3.05 2.22 11.46
CA ASP A 31 4.45 2.41 11.06
C ASP A 31 4.80 3.89 10.90
N TYR A 32 3.97 4.64 10.17
CA TYR A 32 4.13 6.08 9.96
C TYR A 32 4.13 6.86 11.28
N MET A 33 3.22 6.53 12.20
CA MET A 33 3.14 7.16 13.53
C MET A 33 4.18 6.63 14.52
N GLN A 34 5.05 5.69 14.11
CA GLN A 34 6.03 5.01 14.96
C GLN A 34 5.40 4.34 16.21
N VAL A 35 4.19 3.80 16.05
CA VAL A 35 3.44 3.08 17.09
C VAL A 35 3.69 1.57 16.98
N GLU A 36 3.68 0.86 18.10
CA GLU A 36 3.85 -0.60 18.13
C GLU A 36 2.80 -1.32 17.25
N ILE A 37 3.26 -2.06 16.24
CA ILE A 37 2.40 -2.86 15.36
C ILE A 37 2.10 -4.18 16.07
N SER A 38 0.98 -4.25 16.78
CA SER A 38 0.54 -5.47 17.49
C SER A 38 -0.68 -6.13 16.83
N SER A 39 -0.71 -7.46 16.80
CA SER A 39 -1.85 -8.24 16.30
C SER A 39 -3.12 -7.99 17.12
N LYS A 40 -2.98 -7.64 18.40
CA LYS A 40 -4.10 -7.27 19.27
C LYS A 40 -4.76 -5.98 18.79
N PHE A 41 -3.97 -4.92 18.56
CA PHE A 41 -4.50 -3.64 18.12
C PHE A 41 -5.07 -3.69 16.69
N ILE A 42 -4.39 -4.40 15.78
CA ILE A 42 -4.92 -4.65 14.43
C ILE A 42 -6.28 -5.35 14.52
N ARG A 43 -6.42 -6.35 15.40
CA ARG A 43 -7.69 -7.05 15.61
C ARG A 43 -8.78 -6.14 16.15
N GLU A 44 -8.48 -5.32 17.16
CA GLU A 44 -9.44 -4.36 17.72
C GLU A 44 -9.95 -3.41 16.62
N LYS A 45 -9.04 -2.81 15.84
CA LYS A 45 -9.42 -1.91 14.74
C LYS A 45 -10.21 -2.58 13.62
N MET A 46 -9.85 -3.80 13.25
CA MET A 46 -10.61 -4.55 12.25
C MET A 46 -12.00 -4.92 12.76
N THR A 47 -12.11 -5.32 14.03
CA THR A 47 -13.41 -5.60 14.67
C THR A 47 -14.27 -4.34 14.74
N ASP A 48 -13.71 -3.18 15.06
CA ASP A 48 -14.44 -1.91 15.07
C ASP A 48 -15.04 -1.58 13.69
N MET A 49 -14.30 -1.86 12.62
CA MET A 49 -14.72 -1.56 11.24
C MET A 49 -15.71 -2.58 10.66
N TRP A 50 -15.53 -3.87 10.93
CA TRP A 50 -16.25 -4.97 10.27
C TRP A 50 -17.22 -5.73 11.18
N GLY A 51 -17.18 -5.45 12.48
CA GLY A 51 -17.87 -6.21 13.53
C GLY A 51 -17.17 -7.51 13.91
N GLU A 52 -17.62 -8.15 15.00
CA GLU A 52 -17.09 -9.42 15.50
C GLU A 52 -17.55 -10.62 14.67
N ARG A 53 -16.99 -10.78 13.47
CA ARG A 53 -17.29 -11.91 12.58
C ARG A 53 -16.27 -13.02 12.76
N PRO A 54 -16.67 -14.30 13.00
CA PRO A 54 -15.72 -15.41 13.11
C PRO A 54 -14.76 -15.53 11.91
N THR A 55 -15.25 -15.28 10.70
CA THR A 55 -14.45 -15.30 9.47
C THR A 55 -13.34 -14.24 9.48
N LEU A 56 -13.62 -13.03 9.99
CA LEU A 56 -12.65 -11.95 10.15
C LEU A 56 -11.59 -12.30 11.21
N ILE A 57 -12.04 -12.82 12.35
CA ILE A 57 -11.19 -13.28 13.45
C ILE A 57 -10.14 -14.28 12.95
N HIS A 58 -10.50 -15.16 12.01
CA HIS A 58 -9.56 -16.10 11.39
C HIS A 58 -8.75 -15.51 10.23
N ALA A 59 -9.28 -14.50 9.52
CA ALA A 59 -8.60 -13.86 8.39
C ALA A 59 -7.41 -12.99 8.83
N ILE A 60 -7.55 -12.23 9.92
CA ILE A 60 -6.51 -11.30 10.41
C ILE A 60 -5.15 -12.00 10.63
N PRO A 61 -5.03 -13.08 11.43
CA PRO A 61 -3.74 -13.73 11.64
C PRO A 61 -3.19 -14.39 10.36
N LYS A 62 -4.06 -14.79 9.41
CA LYS A 62 -3.64 -15.30 8.11
C LYS A 62 -3.02 -14.20 7.24
N ASN A 63 -3.63 -13.02 7.18
CA ASN A 63 -3.09 -11.88 6.43
C ASN A 63 -1.78 -11.35 7.06
N ILE A 64 -1.68 -11.31 8.39
CA ILE A 64 -0.41 -10.98 9.08
C ILE A 64 0.67 -12.01 8.72
N ARG A 65 0.32 -13.31 8.68
CA ARG A 65 1.24 -14.35 8.22
C ARG A 65 1.65 -14.14 6.76
N THR A 66 0.72 -13.86 5.86
CA THR A 66 1.03 -13.54 4.46
C THR A 66 2.06 -12.42 4.35
N MET A 67 1.85 -11.31 5.08
CA MET A 67 2.81 -10.19 5.13
C MET A 67 4.20 -10.62 5.63
N ARG A 68 4.28 -11.56 6.56
CA ARG A 68 5.56 -12.13 7.01
C ARG A 68 6.20 -13.04 5.97
N ASP A 69 5.39 -13.89 5.33
CA ASP A 69 5.86 -14.89 4.37
C ASP A 69 6.42 -14.22 3.10
N ILE A 70 5.86 -13.07 2.72
CA ILE A 70 6.40 -12.20 1.65
C ILE A 70 7.45 -11.19 2.16
N ASN A 71 7.90 -11.34 3.41
CA ASN A 71 9.01 -10.61 4.02
C ASN A 71 8.79 -9.09 4.15
N VAL A 72 7.55 -8.61 4.32
CA VAL A 72 7.27 -7.18 4.60
C VAL A 72 7.10 -6.88 6.10
N LEU A 73 6.80 -7.91 6.90
CA LEU A 73 6.76 -7.82 8.37
C LEU A 73 7.72 -8.81 9.01
N GLU A 74 8.40 -8.38 10.06
CA GLU A 74 9.28 -9.23 10.88
C GLU A 74 8.75 -9.29 12.32
N PRO A 75 8.71 -10.47 12.96
CA PRO A 75 8.33 -10.57 14.37
C PRO A 75 9.42 -9.95 15.26
N VAL A 76 9.00 -9.12 16.22
CA VAL A 76 9.87 -8.58 17.26
C VAL A 76 9.74 -9.41 18.53
N LYS A 77 8.50 -9.68 18.93
CA LYS A 77 8.10 -10.55 20.05
C LYS A 77 6.73 -11.15 19.73
N HIS A 78 6.21 -12.01 20.61
CA HIS A 78 4.91 -12.64 20.38
C HIS A 78 3.81 -11.59 20.13
N GLY A 79 3.17 -11.67 18.96
CA GLY A 79 2.08 -10.78 18.56
C GLY A 79 2.50 -9.35 18.20
N VAL A 80 3.79 -9.03 18.10
CA VAL A 80 4.30 -7.68 17.77
C VAL A 80 5.30 -7.76 16.63
N TYR A 81 5.19 -6.81 15.71
CA TYR A 81 5.90 -6.80 14.44
C TYR A 81 6.59 -5.46 14.19
N LYS A 82 7.57 -5.48 13.30
CA LYS A 82 8.14 -4.29 12.67
C LYS A 82 8.06 -4.43 11.16
N VAL A 83 7.99 -3.30 10.47
CA VAL A 83 8.07 -3.24 9.01
C VAL A 83 9.49 -3.56 8.56
N LYS A 84 9.60 -4.34 7.47
CA LYS A 84 10.83 -4.48 6.69
C LYS A 84 10.67 -3.72 5.39
N LYS A 85 11.43 -2.63 5.24
CA LYS A 85 11.41 -1.79 4.03
C LYS A 85 12.16 -2.47 2.89
N HIS A 86 11.67 -2.30 1.68
CA HIS A 86 12.25 -2.80 0.43
C HIS A 86 12.44 -1.64 -0.54
N LYS A 87 13.68 -1.45 -0.99
CA LYS A 87 13.98 -0.44 -2.00
C LYS A 87 13.39 -0.84 -3.36
N VAL A 88 12.76 0.11 -4.05
CA VAL A 88 12.14 -0.09 -5.36
C VAL A 88 12.67 0.95 -6.34
N ASP A 89 13.58 0.50 -7.20
CA ASP A 89 14.17 1.32 -8.28
C ASP A 89 13.67 0.90 -9.69
N ASP A 90 12.84 -0.14 -9.80
CA ASP A 90 12.33 -0.60 -11.10
C ASP A 90 11.19 0.31 -11.55
N GLU A 91 11.35 0.99 -12.68
CA GLU A 91 10.38 1.91 -13.26
C GLU A 91 8.99 1.30 -13.43
N ARG A 92 8.90 0.02 -13.82
CA ARG A 92 7.61 -0.68 -13.98
C ARG A 92 6.93 -0.91 -12.63
N ALA A 93 7.71 -1.06 -11.57
CA ALA A 93 7.17 -1.19 -10.23
C ALA A 93 6.64 0.15 -9.72
N ILE A 94 7.37 1.25 -9.99
CA ILE A 94 6.92 2.62 -9.68
C ILE A 94 5.62 2.95 -10.41
N ILE A 95 5.55 2.67 -11.71
CA ILE A 95 4.34 2.82 -12.53
C ILE A 95 3.17 2.04 -11.91
N LEU A 96 3.40 0.78 -11.53
CA LEU A 96 2.36 -0.06 -10.93
C LEU A 96 1.89 0.46 -9.57
N ILE A 97 2.81 0.97 -8.73
CA ILE A 97 2.47 1.61 -7.46
C ILE A 97 1.55 2.79 -7.69
N VAL A 98 1.91 3.71 -8.59
CA VAL A 98 1.14 4.93 -8.86
C VAL A 98 -0.25 4.59 -9.41
N ALA A 99 -0.33 3.69 -10.40
CA ALA A 99 -1.62 3.23 -10.93
C ALA A 99 -2.50 2.59 -9.85
N THR A 100 -1.91 1.78 -8.97
CA THR A 100 -2.62 1.14 -7.85
C THR A 100 -3.13 2.16 -6.85
N LEU A 101 -2.34 3.17 -6.49
CA LEU A 101 -2.76 4.22 -5.57
C LEU A 101 -3.94 5.02 -6.12
N ILE A 102 -3.88 5.42 -7.39
CA ILE A 102 -5.00 6.12 -8.06
C ILE A 102 -6.27 5.26 -8.01
N HIS A 103 -6.16 3.97 -8.34
CA HIS A 103 -7.27 3.03 -8.32
C HIS A 103 -7.89 2.86 -6.92
N LEU A 104 -7.07 2.65 -5.89
CA LEU A 104 -7.54 2.39 -4.52
C LEU A 104 -8.21 3.60 -3.87
N LYS A 105 -7.83 4.82 -4.26
CA LYS A 105 -8.34 6.05 -3.64
C LYS A 105 -9.72 6.46 -4.16
N ASP A 106 -10.20 5.82 -5.23
CA ASP A 106 -11.46 6.17 -5.90
C ASP A 106 -11.56 7.69 -6.17
N LYS A 107 -10.42 8.27 -6.58
CA LYS A 107 -10.27 9.68 -6.91
C LYS A 107 -9.95 9.82 -8.39
N LEU A 108 -10.45 10.90 -9.00
CA LEU A 108 -10.13 11.24 -10.39
C LEU A 108 -8.64 11.54 -10.59
N TYR A 109 -7.97 12.05 -9.56
CA TYR A 109 -6.55 12.35 -9.57
C TYR A 109 -5.97 12.27 -8.15
N LEU A 110 -4.65 12.13 -8.06
CA LEU A 110 -3.87 12.26 -6.83
C LEU A 110 -2.80 13.33 -7.00
N SER A 111 -2.49 14.03 -5.91
CA SER A 111 -1.31 14.90 -5.89
C SER A 111 -0.02 14.07 -5.80
N LEU A 112 1.11 14.66 -6.18
CA LEU A 112 2.42 14.03 -5.99
C LEU A 112 2.71 13.72 -4.51
N ASP A 113 2.27 14.60 -3.60
CA ASP A 113 2.42 14.41 -2.16
C ASP A 113 1.63 13.18 -1.67
N GLU A 114 0.39 13.02 -2.14
CA GLU A 114 -0.43 11.84 -1.82
C GLU A 114 0.20 10.54 -2.34
N LEU A 115 0.87 10.57 -3.49
CA LEU A 115 1.54 9.39 -4.05
C LEU A 115 2.81 9.00 -3.30
N ILE A 116 3.54 9.98 -2.77
CA ILE A 116 4.80 9.75 -2.04
C ILE A 116 4.52 9.34 -0.59
N ASN A 117 3.54 9.97 0.05
CA ASN A 117 3.29 9.82 1.48
C ASN A 117 2.22 8.77 1.84
N ASP A 118 1.75 7.97 0.87
CA ASP A 118 0.70 7.00 1.17
C ASP A 118 1.18 5.84 2.05
N SER A 119 0.60 5.74 3.24
CA SER A 119 0.91 4.68 4.20
C SER A 119 0.59 3.26 3.72
N ILE A 120 -0.23 3.06 2.68
CA ILE A 120 -0.57 1.73 2.18
C ILE A 120 0.59 1.06 1.45
N MET A 121 1.55 1.86 0.97
CA MET A 121 2.79 1.41 0.36
C MET A 121 3.95 1.38 1.35
N PHE A 122 3.67 1.37 2.66
CA PHE A 122 4.69 1.37 3.72
C PHE A 122 5.84 0.36 3.53
N PRO A 123 5.69 -0.85 2.93
CA PRO A 123 6.83 -1.74 2.80
C PRO A 123 7.87 -1.26 1.79
N PHE A 124 7.52 -0.31 0.93
CA PHE A 124 8.34 0.11 -0.20
C PHE A 124 8.95 1.48 0.03
N ASP A 125 10.24 1.58 -0.26
CA ASP A 125 10.98 2.82 -0.36
C ASP A 125 11.19 3.11 -1.84
N TYR A 126 10.46 4.10 -2.37
CA TYR A 126 10.39 4.44 -3.78
C TYR A 126 10.29 5.94 -3.97
N ASP A 127 10.83 6.42 -5.09
CA ASP A 127 10.68 7.80 -5.54
C ASP A 127 9.77 7.85 -6.76
N VAL A 128 8.85 8.81 -6.78
CA VAL A 128 7.98 9.03 -7.94
C VAL A 128 8.71 9.93 -8.94
N ASN A 129 9.26 9.30 -9.99
CA ASN A 129 9.88 10.02 -11.10
C ASN A 129 8.85 10.38 -12.18
N ILE A 130 8.58 11.67 -12.35
CA ILE A 130 7.59 12.16 -13.33
C ILE A 130 7.96 11.77 -14.77
N GLY A 131 9.25 11.81 -15.15
CA GLY A 131 9.66 11.44 -16.51
C GLY A 131 9.33 9.97 -16.84
N VAL A 132 9.49 9.07 -15.86
CA VAL A 132 9.10 7.66 -16.01
C VAL A 132 7.59 7.52 -16.21
N LEU A 133 6.79 8.30 -15.47
CA LEU A 133 5.33 8.28 -15.62
C LEU A 133 4.88 8.87 -16.97
N GLU A 134 5.55 9.92 -17.45
CA GLU A 134 5.30 10.50 -18.77
C GLU A 134 5.59 9.49 -19.90
N GLU A 135 6.73 8.78 -19.81
CA GLU A 135 7.12 7.75 -20.78
C GLU A 135 6.18 6.54 -20.79
N ALA A 136 5.58 6.20 -19.64
CA ALA A 136 4.62 5.10 -19.54
C ALA A 136 3.34 5.34 -20.37
N ASN A 137 3.06 6.59 -20.75
CA ASN A 137 1.94 7.02 -21.59
C ASN A 137 0.53 6.61 -21.08
N MET A 138 0.40 6.13 -19.83
CA MET A 138 -0.87 5.74 -19.20
C MET A 138 -1.43 6.79 -18.23
N PHE A 139 -0.63 7.81 -17.89
CA PHE A 139 -1.01 8.86 -16.94
C PHE A 139 -1.26 10.20 -17.64
N SER A 140 -2.19 10.97 -17.09
CA SER A 140 -2.42 12.38 -17.41
C SER A 140 -1.88 13.25 -16.28
N PHE A 141 -1.39 14.43 -16.65
CA PHE A 141 -0.75 15.38 -15.74
C PHE A 141 -1.41 16.75 -15.90
N ASP A 142 -2.06 17.21 -14.85
CA ASP A 142 -2.70 18.52 -14.77
C ASP A 142 -2.08 19.35 -13.65
N ARG A 143 -2.27 20.67 -13.70
CA ARG A 143 -1.86 21.58 -12.62
C ARG A 143 -3.04 22.38 -12.10
N PHE A 144 -3.38 22.18 -10.83
CA PHE A 144 -4.41 22.92 -10.13
C PHE A 144 -3.77 23.72 -8.99
N GLY A 145 -3.93 25.04 -8.98
CA GLY A 145 -3.39 25.89 -7.91
C GLY A 145 -1.86 25.82 -7.72
N GLY A 146 -1.12 25.36 -8.73
CA GLY A 146 0.33 25.15 -8.68
C GLY A 146 0.76 23.72 -8.30
N GLU A 147 -0.16 22.89 -7.80
CA GLU A 147 0.09 21.48 -7.47
C GLU A 147 -0.08 20.59 -8.70
N LEU A 148 0.78 19.57 -8.81
CA LEU A 148 0.70 18.56 -9.86
C LEU A 148 -0.35 17.52 -9.49
N ALA A 149 -1.36 17.36 -10.34
CA ALA A 149 -2.38 16.33 -10.26
C ALA A 149 -2.09 15.25 -11.31
N ILE A 150 -2.10 13.99 -10.88
CA ILE A 150 -1.79 12.82 -11.70
C ILE A 150 -3.01 11.91 -11.71
N SER A 151 -3.46 11.52 -12.89
CA SER A 151 -4.60 10.63 -13.10
C SER A 151 -4.27 9.53 -14.12
N LEU A 152 -5.10 8.50 -14.21
CA LEU A 152 -5.04 7.53 -15.31
C LEU A 152 -5.76 8.11 -16.54
N LYS A 153 -5.25 7.83 -17.73
CA LYS A 153 -5.96 8.15 -18.98
C LYS A 153 -7.21 7.27 -19.11
N GLU A 154 -8.27 7.80 -19.72
CA GLU A 154 -9.56 7.11 -19.88
C GLU A 154 -9.49 5.77 -20.64
N GLU A 155 -8.38 5.50 -21.34
CA GLU A 155 -8.15 4.26 -22.10
C GLU A 155 -7.46 3.14 -21.29
N PHE A 156 -7.23 3.34 -19.98
CA PHE A 156 -6.55 2.39 -19.08
C PHE A 156 -7.33 2.10 -17.79
#